data_AF-A0A2B8A677-F1
#
_entry.id   AF-A0A2B8A677-F1
#
_cell.length_a   1.000
_cell.length_b   1.000
_cell.length_c   1.000
_cell.angle_alpha   90.00
_cell.angle_beta   90.00
_cell.angle_gamma   90.00
#
_symmetry.space_group_name_H-M   'P 1'
#
loop_
_entity.id
_entity.type
_entity.pdbx_description
1 polymer ?
#
loop_
_entity_poly.entity_id
_entity_poly.type
_entity_poly.pdbx_seq_one_letter_code
_entity_poly.pdbx_strand_id
1 'polypeptide(L)'
;MADILFSGKSINKRHEEVGLLDIEMDIGFVGNPNIGSVVLNQFKDSEEFKEFASNFNSEDRVFIISSIFGGTGAAGFPTILKNIRDAMNNKNIDGKGFLQDAKIGAVTVLPYFNIEKDNDSPIQKSDFIGKTKAALHYYKDNVTGNNSVNALYYIADDYSGKPYKNDPGDNGQKNEAHFVELASALAVIDFLEIPDGDLECSKGKALSPVYKEFGIRNDSADIRFSDFEDNTEKKISLRLSQLALFAKYLKQQLPKSIEKEPWSKDQPEINQKFVEDSFYRTNVTEFINSFGEWLKEMSNNKRGFSPFRLNSTLDSLIQDKTVKSGLFSSKVDFAMYDDELSKKSKGKKYSSPQQKLIKLFFETTGEILTSKFGLKN
;
A
#
# COMPACT_ATOMS: atom_id res chain seq x y z
N MET A 1 -23.55 -20.87 28.73
CA MET A 1 -23.14 -21.69 27.56
C MET A 1 -21.93 -21.11 26.85
N ALA A 2 -21.76 -19.77 26.82
CA ALA A 2 -20.51 -19.10 26.46
C ALA A 2 -19.34 -19.49 27.40
N ASP A 3 -19.55 -19.49 28.73
CA ASP A 3 -18.49 -19.77 29.71
C ASP A 3 -17.84 -21.17 29.60
N ILE A 4 -18.55 -22.14 29.02
CA ILE A 4 -18.06 -23.52 28.86
C ILE A 4 -17.24 -23.67 27.57
N LEU A 5 -17.57 -22.91 26.52
CA LEU A 5 -16.86 -22.89 25.24
C LEU A 5 -15.63 -21.97 25.24
N PHE A 6 -15.54 -21.05 26.20
CA PHE A 6 -14.46 -20.05 26.31
C PHE A 6 -13.60 -20.22 27.58
N SER A 7 -13.54 -21.44 28.12
CA SER A 7 -12.80 -21.82 29.34
C SER A 7 -11.28 -21.98 29.14
N GLY A 8 -10.69 -21.23 28.21
CA GLY A 8 -9.25 -21.19 28.02
C GLY A 8 -8.63 -19.94 28.66
N LYS A 9 -7.31 -19.94 28.76
CA LYS A 9 -6.53 -18.85 29.33
C LYS A 9 -5.43 -18.44 28.35
N SER A 10 -5.07 -17.15 28.35
CA SER A 10 -3.99 -16.58 27.53
C SER A 10 -3.10 -15.70 28.39
N ILE A 11 -2.00 -15.21 27.84
CA ILE A 11 -1.03 -14.35 28.53
C ILE A 11 -1.13 -12.93 27.98
N ASN A 12 -1.36 -11.94 28.85
CA ASN A 12 -1.42 -10.52 28.47
C ASN A 12 -0.02 -9.87 28.40
N LYS A 13 0.06 -8.56 28.07
CA LYS A 13 1.31 -7.78 28.03
C LYS A 13 2.12 -7.78 29.33
N ARG A 14 1.46 -8.06 30.46
CA ARG A 14 2.07 -8.11 31.80
C ARG A 14 2.54 -9.52 32.18
N HIS A 15 2.50 -10.47 31.24
CA HIS A 15 2.78 -11.88 31.47
C HIS A 15 1.82 -12.55 32.46
N GLU A 16 0.60 -12.01 32.60
CA GLU A 16 -0.42 -12.52 33.50
C GLU A 16 -1.41 -13.39 32.74
N GLU A 17 -1.88 -14.43 33.42
CA GLU A 17 -2.85 -15.38 32.90
C GLU A 17 -4.25 -14.74 32.94
N VAL A 18 -4.80 -14.40 31.77
CA VAL A 18 -6.11 -13.74 31.63
C VAL A 18 -7.11 -14.63 30.90
N GLY A 19 -8.40 -14.39 31.17
CA GLY A 19 -9.49 -14.99 30.41
C GLY A 19 -9.43 -14.57 28.94
N LEU A 20 -9.83 -15.46 28.03
CA LEU A 20 -9.76 -15.21 26.58
C LEU A 20 -10.54 -13.97 26.10
N LEU A 21 -11.53 -13.53 26.89
CA LEU A 21 -12.36 -12.35 26.62
C LEU A 21 -11.71 -11.03 27.09
N ASP A 22 -10.65 -11.11 27.90
CA ASP A 22 -9.99 -9.97 28.53
C ASP A 22 -8.63 -9.63 27.90
N ILE A 23 -8.33 -10.21 26.73
CA ILE A 23 -7.08 -9.97 26.00
C ILE A 23 -7.13 -8.60 25.32
N GLU A 24 -6.17 -7.74 25.63
CA GLU A 24 -5.97 -6.46 24.93
C GLU A 24 -5.65 -6.72 23.44
N MET A 25 -6.37 -6.03 22.55
CA MET A 25 -6.35 -6.25 21.08
C MET A 25 -5.04 -5.81 20.39
N ASP A 26 -4.09 -5.31 21.17
CA ASP A 26 -2.81 -4.75 20.72
C ASP A 26 -1.66 -5.78 20.72
N ILE A 27 -1.91 -7.02 21.19
CA ILE A 27 -1.06 -8.18 20.93
C ILE A 27 -1.75 -9.02 19.85
N GLY A 28 -1.03 -9.37 18.77
CA GLY A 28 -1.58 -10.28 17.76
C GLY A 28 -2.03 -11.60 18.41
N PHE A 29 -3.14 -12.20 17.96
CA PHE A 29 -3.71 -13.42 18.56
C PHE A 29 -2.73 -14.59 18.45
N VAL A 30 -1.84 -14.72 19.44
CA VAL A 30 -0.75 -15.69 19.43
C VAL A 30 -1.34 -17.09 19.57
N GLY A 31 -1.25 -17.88 18.49
CA GLY A 31 -1.32 -19.34 18.57
C GLY A 31 -2.69 -20.00 18.76
N ASN A 32 -3.81 -19.26 18.80
CA ASN A 32 -5.13 -19.86 18.96
C ASN A 32 -6.16 -19.36 17.91
N PRO A 33 -6.40 -20.14 16.83
CA PRO A 33 -7.36 -19.80 15.77
C PRO A 33 -8.79 -19.55 16.28
N ASN A 34 -9.17 -20.18 17.40
CA ASN A 34 -10.51 -20.05 17.96
C ASN A 34 -10.75 -18.65 18.55
N ILE A 35 -9.73 -18.00 19.14
CA ILE A 35 -9.83 -16.65 19.71
C ILE A 35 -10.10 -15.61 18.62
N GLY A 36 -9.34 -15.67 17.53
CA GLY A 36 -9.51 -14.76 16.40
C GLY A 36 -10.94 -14.83 15.85
N SER A 37 -11.49 -16.04 15.67
CA SER A 37 -12.85 -16.20 15.14
C SER A 37 -13.95 -15.64 16.06
N VAL A 38 -13.74 -15.62 17.38
CA VAL A 38 -14.74 -15.11 18.36
C VAL A 38 -14.73 -13.59 18.38
N VAL A 39 -13.55 -12.97 18.45
CA VAL A 39 -13.41 -11.51 18.44
C VAL A 39 -13.79 -10.93 17.07
N LEU A 40 -13.43 -11.60 15.97
CA LEU A 40 -13.80 -11.16 14.61
C LEU A 40 -15.30 -11.35 14.32
N ASN A 41 -15.99 -12.26 15.01
CA ASN A 41 -17.45 -12.35 14.90
C ASN A 41 -18.16 -11.22 15.67
N GLN A 42 -17.52 -10.59 16.65
CA GLN A 42 -18.02 -9.40 17.34
C GLN A 42 -17.84 -8.13 16.50
N PHE A 43 -16.92 -8.13 15.53
CA PHE A 43 -16.71 -7.00 14.60
C PHE A 43 -18.00 -6.55 13.92
N LYS A 44 -18.89 -7.47 13.54
CA LYS A 44 -20.18 -7.13 12.91
C LYS A 44 -21.11 -6.29 13.80
N ASP A 45 -20.86 -6.29 15.10
CA ASP A 45 -21.64 -5.59 16.12
C ASP A 45 -20.91 -4.32 16.61
N SER A 46 -19.71 -4.03 16.09
CA SER A 46 -18.93 -2.84 16.43
C SER A 46 -19.54 -1.57 15.83
N GLU A 47 -19.29 -0.43 16.47
CA GLU A 47 -19.78 0.86 15.96
C GLU A 47 -19.14 1.22 14.62
N GLU A 48 -17.87 0.87 14.41
CA GLU A 48 -17.16 1.10 13.17
C GLU A 48 -17.81 0.34 12.00
N PHE A 49 -18.23 -0.91 12.21
CA PHE A 49 -18.91 -1.67 11.17
C PHE A 49 -20.32 -1.12 10.88
N LYS A 50 -21.04 -0.65 11.90
CA LYS A 50 -22.35 0.00 11.72
C LYS A 50 -22.20 1.30 10.94
N GLU A 51 -21.20 2.12 11.26
CA GLU A 51 -20.92 3.38 10.56
C GLU A 51 -20.49 3.12 9.11
N PHE A 52 -19.61 2.15 8.89
CA PHE A 52 -19.26 1.68 7.55
C PHE A 52 -20.52 1.30 6.75
N ALA A 53 -21.38 0.47 7.34
CA ALA A 53 -22.57 -0.01 6.68
C ALA A 53 -23.59 1.09 6.38
N SER A 54 -23.78 2.05 7.29
CA SER A 54 -24.72 3.16 7.11
C SER A 54 -24.30 4.13 6.01
N ASN A 55 -22.99 4.22 5.71
CA ASN A 55 -22.45 5.12 4.70
C ASN A 55 -22.18 4.44 3.36
N PHE A 56 -22.38 3.12 3.25
CA PHE A 56 -22.07 2.35 2.04
C PHE A 56 -23.18 2.47 0.98
N ASN A 57 -22.78 2.74 -0.27
CA ASN A 57 -23.66 2.96 -1.42
C ASN A 57 -23.46 1.88 -2.50
N SER A 58 -24.37 1.81 -3.48
CA SER A 58 -24.32 0.80 -4.56
C SER A 58 -23.07 0.88 -5.44
N GLU A 59 -22.48 2.07 -5.58
CA GLU A 59 -21.29 2.30 -6.40
C GLU A 59 -19.99 2.09 -5.64
N ASP A 60 -20.06 1.93 -4.32
CA ASP A 60 -18.87 1.72 -3.50
C ASP A 60 -18.29 0.32 -3.71
N ARG A 61 -16.96 0.23 -3.53
CA ARG A 61 -16.22 -1.03 -3.60
C ARG A 61 -15.49 -1.28 -2.29
N VAL A 62 -15.40 -2.54 -1.89
CA VAL A 62 -14.63 -2.97 -0.72
C VAL A 62 -13.36 -3.68 -1.20
N PHE A 63 -12.22 -3.35 -0.59
CA PHE A 63 -10.98 -4.08 -0.81
C PHE A 63 -10.38 -4.54 0.52
N ILE A 64 -10.23 -5.85 0.69
CA ILE A 64 -9.71 -6.44 1.93
C ILE A 64 -8.22 -6.76 1.76
N ILE A 65 -7.38 -6.22 2.65
CA ILE A 65 -5.93 -6.47 2.64
C ILE A 65 -5.60 -7.43 3.78
N SER A 66 -4.94 -8.54 3.47
CA SER A 66 -4.63 -9.59 4.45
C SER A 66 -3.29 -10.27 4.16
N SER A 67 -2.73 -10.90 5.18
CA SER A 67 -1.67 -11.91 5.03
C SER A 67 -2.20 -13.28 5.46
N ILE A 68 -1.81 -14.34 4.75
CA ILE A 68 -2.35 -15.69 4.96
C ILE A 68 -1.51 -16.54 5.93
N PHE A 69 -0.33 -16.05 6.29
CA PHE A 69 0.65 -16.78 7.10
C PHE A 69 0.67 -16.36 8.57
N GLY A 70 0.04 -15.23 8.90
CA GLY A 70 -0.28 -14.82 10.27
C GLY A 70 -1.68 -15.28 10.69
N GLY A 71 -1.91 -15.43 12.01
CA GLY A 71 -3.20 -15.89 12.53
C GLY A 71 -4.36 -14.91 12.30
N THR A 72 -4.13 -13.62 12.57
CA THR A 72 -5.15 -12.56 12.46
C THR A 72 -5.62 -12.36 11.03
N GLY A 73 -4.70 -12.22 10.07
CA GLY A 73 -5.05 -12.01 8.66
C GLY A 73 -5.77 -13.22 8.07
N ALA A 74 -5.25 -14.43 8.32
CA ALA A 74 -5.80 -15.67 7.80
C ALA A 74 -7.25 -15.91 8.24
N ALA A 75 -7.57 -15.68 9.52
CA ALA A 75 -8.93 -15.83 10.05
C ALA A 75 -9.82 -14.59 9.82
N GLY A 76 -9.21 -13.40 9.80
CA GLY A 76 -9.87 -12.10 9.66
C GLY A 76 -10.57 -11.93 8.33
N PHE A 77 -9.85 -12.13 7.23
CA PHE A 77 -10.38 -11.94 5.88
C PHE A 77 -11.70 -12.68 5.63
N PRO A 78 -11.79 -14.02 5.77
CA PRO A 78 -13.04 -14.73 5.51
C PRO A 78 -14.16 -14.33 6.47
N THR A 79 -13.83 -13.95 7.71
CA THR A 79 -14.82 -13.52 8.70
C THR A 79 -15.42 -12.16 8.34
N ILE A 80 -14.59 -11.18 7.97
CA ILE A 80 -15.03 -9.87 7.49
C ILE A 80 -15.87 -10.03 6.23
N LEU A 81 -15.40 -10.83 5.27
CA LEU A 81 -16.12 -11.10 4.03
C LEU A 81 -17.51 -11.69 4.31
N LYS A 82 -17.58 -12.70 5.19
CA LYS A 82 -18.83 -13.31 5.60
C LYS A 82 -19.78 -12.29 6.25
N ASN A 83 -19.28 -11.46 7.17
CA ASN A 83 -20.09 -10.45 7.85
C ASN A 83 -20.69 -9.42 6.87
N ILE A 84 -19.94 -9.02 5.84
CA ILE A 84 -20.44 -8.13 4.78
C ILE A 84 -21.54 -8.84 3.97
N ARG A 85 -21.30 -10.08 3.52
CA ARG A 85 -22.30 -10.86 2.77
C ARG A 85 -23.56 -11.18 3.57
N ASP A 86 -23.42 -11.36 4.88
CA ASP A 86 -24.50 -11.65 5.83
C ASP A 86 -25.17 -10.39 6.40
N ALA A 87 -24.81 -9.17 5.96
CA ALA A 87 -25.31 -7.91 6.52
C ALA A 87 -26.86 -7.82 6.53
N MET A 88 -27.54 -8.41 5.54
CA MET A 88 -29.00 -8.54 5.49
C MET A 88 -29.62 -9.25 6.71
N ASN A 89 -28.87 -10.17 7.32
CA ASN A 89 -29.31 -10.93 8.48
C ASN A 89 -29.00 -10.21 9.82
N ASN A 90 -28.22 -9.13 9.80
CA ASN A 90 -27.98 -8.33 10.99
C ASN A 90 -29.14 -7.35 11.22
N LYS A 91 -29.83 -7.46 12.36
CA LYS A 91 -30.96 -6.59 12.70
C LYS A 91 -30.53 -5.17 13.07
N ASN A 92 -29.26 -4.98 13.44
CA ASN A 92 -28.73 -3.76 14.05
C ASN A 92 -28.00 -2.82 13.07
N ILE A 93 -28.16 -3.03 11.75
CA ILE A 93 -27.43 -2.30 10.70
C ILE A 93 -28.43 -1.70 9.71
N ASP A 94 -28.31 -0.42 9.37
CA ASP A 94 -29.08 0.21 8.28
C ASP A 94 -28.33 0.08 6.93
N GLY A 95 -29.00 0.23 5.77
CA GLY A 95 -28.33 0.12 4.46
C GLY A 95 -28.07 -1.30 3.92
N LYS A 96 -28.69 -2.31 4.55
CA LYS A 96 -28.43 -3.76 4.37
C LYS A 96 -28.40 -4.29 2.92
N GLY A 97 -29.20 -3.70 2.02
CA GLY A 97 -29.40 -4.22 0.67
C GLY A 97 -28.15 -4.15 -0.22
N PHE A 98 -27.32 -3.11 -0.05
CA PHE A 98 -26.15 -2.89 -0.89
C PHE A 98 -24.94 -3.71 -0.47
N LEU A 99 -24.81 -4.02 0.82
CA LEU A 99 -23.65 -4.76 1.35
C LEU A 99 -23.63 -6.23 0.94
N GLN A 100 -24.80 -6.88 0.90
CA GLN A 100 -24.87 -8.29 0.51
C GLN A 100 -24.27 -8.48 -0.88
N ASP A 101 -24.62 -7.64 -1.84
CA ASP A 101 -24.16 -7.71 -3.23
C ASP A 101 -23.03 -6.71 -3.55
N ALA A 102 -22.30 -6.25 -2.54
CA ALA A 102 -21.17 -5.35 -2.72
C ALA A 102 -20.09 -5.94 -3.64
N LYS A 103 -19.40 -5.05 -4.37
CA LYS A 103 -18.22 -5.38 -5.18
C LYS A 103 -17.01 -5.52 -4.26
N ILE A 104 -16.53 -6.75 -4.04
CA ILE A 104 -15.47 -7.04 -3.06
C ILE A 104 -14.24 -7.63 -3.73
N GLY A 105 -13.12 -6.92 -3.64
CA GLY A 105 -11.78 -7.40 -3.95
C GLY A 105 -11.02 -7.75 -2.68
N ALA A 106 -10.01 -8.59 -2.79
CA ALA A 106 -9.11 -8.86 -1.68
C ALA A 106 -7.71 -9.25 -2.15
N VAL A 107 -6.68 -8.88 -1.39
CA VAL A 107 -5.33 -9.42 -1.54
C VAL A 107 -4.99 -10.26 -0.33
N THR A 108 -4.39 -11.42 -0.59
CA THR A 108 -3.82 -12.27 0.47
C THR A 108 -2.36 -12.53 0.16
N VAL A 109 -1.51 -12.03 1.04
CA VAL A 109 -0.06 -12.08 0.86
C VAL A 109 0.47 -13.36 1.51
N LEU A 110 1.21 -14.15 0.73
CA LEU A 110 1.92 -15.36 1.15
C LEU A 110 3.22 -14.99 1.89
N PRO A 111 3.83 -15.91 2.66
CA PRO A 111 5.06 -15.61 3.39
C PRO A 111 6.15 -15.05 2.45
N TYR A 112 6.65 -13.85 2.74
CA TYR A 112 7.69 -13.17 1.94
C TYR A 112 8.90 -12.70 2.77
N PHE A 113 8.77 -12.70 4.11
CA PHE A 113 9.88 -12.45 5.02
C PHE A 113 10.07 -13.63 5.97
N ASN A 114 11.16 -13.58 6.74
CA ASN A 114 11.47 -14.59 7.73
C ASN A 114 11.63 -13.98 9.12
N ILE A 115 11.54 -14.81 10.15
CA ILE A 115 11.85 -14.42 11.53
C ILE A 115 13.13 -15.14 11.99
N GLU A 116 13.88 -14.48 12.87
CA GLU A 116 15.01 -15.09 13.55
C GLU A 116 14.54 -16.30 14.38
N LYS A 117 15.37 -17.34 14.43
CA LYS A 117 15.03 -18.52 15.22
C LYS A 117 15.18 -18.18 16.69
N ASP A 118 14.08 -18.27 17.41
CA ASP A 118 14.02 -18.13 18.85
C ASP A 118 13.21 -19.32 19.40
N ASN A 119 13.83 -20.13 20.26
CA ASN A 119 13.21 -21.34 20.81
C ASN A 119 12.11 -21.01 21.82
N ASP A 120 12.18 -19.82 22.43
CA ASP A 120 11.18 -19.35 23.40
C ASP A 120 10.02 -18.63 22.70
N SER A 121 10.11 -18.47 21.38
CA SER A 121 9.09 -17.81 20.60
C SER A 121 7.96 -18.75 20.17
N PRO A 122 6.68 -18.38 20.41
CA PRO A 122 5.53 -19.17 19.97
C PRO A 122 5.29 -19.11 18.45
N ILE A 123 6.06 -18.29 17.72
CA ILE A 123 5.94 -18.14 16.27
C ILE A 123 7.22 -18.70 15.63
N GLN A 124 7.07 -19.74 14.83
CA GLN A 124 8.19 -20.35 14.10
C GLN A 124 7.99 -20.27 12.59
N LYS A 125 9.10 -20.16 11.85
CA LYS A 125 9.11 -20.15 10.38
C LYS A 125 8.42 -21.38 9.78
N SER A 126 8.66 -22.58 10.35
CA SER A 126 8.06 -23.84 9.88
C SER A 126 6.54 -23.78 9.85
N ASP A 127 5.94 -22.99 10.75
CA ASP A 127 4.50 -22.86 10.85
C ASP A 127 3.92 -21.99 9.75
N PHE A 128 4.67 -21.06 9.18
CA PHE A 128 4.16 -20.15 8.14
C PHE A 128 3.63 -20.91 6.93
N ILE A 129 4.39 -21.90 6.45
CA ILE A 129 3.98 -22.72 5.30
C ILE A 129 2.80 -23.62 5.66
N GLY A 130 2.83 -24.25 6.83
CA GLY A 130 1.73 -25.10 7.31
C GLY A 130 0.42 -24.32 7.47
N LYS A 131 0.48 -23.17 8.15
CA LYS A 131 -0.65 -22.24 8.34
C LYS A 131 -1.18 -21.73 7.01
N THR A 132 -0.29 -21.34 6.10
CA THR A 132 -0.68 -20.91 4.74
C THR A 132 -1.44 -21.99 4.01
N LYS A 133 -0.95 -23.24 4.01
CA LYS A 133 -1.66 -24.37 3.37
C LYS A 133 -3.03 -24.63 3.97
N ALA A 134 -3.15 -24.60 5.29
CA ALA A 134 -4.42 -24.79 5.99
C ALA A 134 -5.41 -23.66 5.68
N ALA A 135 -4.95 -22.40 5.69
CA ALA A 135 -5.77 -21.25 5.38
C ALA A 135 -6.21 -21.24 3.91
N LEU A 136 -5.34 -21.57 2.97
CA LEU A 136 -5.69 -21.73 1.55
C LEU A 136 -6.75 -22.82 1.34
N HIS A 137 -6.65 -23.94 2.05
CA HIS A 137 -7.68 -24.97 2.03
C HIS A 137 -9.02 -24.42 2.55
N TYR A 138 -9.01 -23.66 3.64
CA TYR A 138 -10.21 -23.02 4.16
C TYR A 138 -10.80 -22.00 3.16
N TYR A 139 -9.96 -21.18 2.51
CA TYR A 139 -10.38 -20.18 1.53
C TYR A 139 -10.97 -20.83 0.29
N LYS A 140 -10.42 -21.98 -0.13
CA LYS A 140 -10.98 -22.77 -1.22
C LYS A 140 -12.45 -23.07 -0.99
N ASP A 141 -12.86 -23.44 0.22
CA ASP A 141 -14.24 -23.83 0.49
C ASP A 141 -15.14 -22.65 0.90
N ASN A 142 -14.57 -21.63 1.56
CA ASN A 142 -15.33 -20.57 2.23
C ASN A 142 -15.19 -19.17 1.60
N VAL A 143 -14.29 -18.99 0.62
CA VAL A 143 -14.04 -17.72 -0.06
C VAL A 143 -14.17 -17.86 -1.58
N THR A 144 -13.31 -18.69 -2.19
CA THR A 144 -13.26 -18.82 -3.64
C THR A 144 -14.28 -19.84 -4.15
N GLY A 145 -14.34 -21.04 -3.58
CA GLY A 145 -15.24 -22.10 -4.05
C GLY A 145 -16.73 -21.87 -3.76
N ASN A 146 -17.07 -20.86 -2.95
CA ASN A 146 -18.45 -20.41 -2.76
C ASN A 146 -18.77 -19.09 -3.47
N ASN A 147 -17.83 -18.56 -4.26
CA ASN A 147 -17.92 -17.30 -5.01
C ASN A 147 -18.26 -16.08 -4.14
N SER A 148 -17.84 -16.03 -2.88
CA SER A 148 -18.18 -14.90 -2.00
C SER A 148 -17.36 -13.63 -2.28
N VAL A 149 -16.25 -13.72 -3.01
CA VAL A 149 -15.38 -12.59 -3.39
C VAL A 149 -15.36 -12.41 -4.91
N ASN A 150 -15.32 -11.16 -5.40
CA ASN A 150 -15.28 -10.85 -6.83
C ASN A 150 -13.88 -10.98 -7.42
N ALA A 151 -12.86 -10.50 -6.70
CA ALA A 151 -11.48 -10.60 -7.13
C ALA A 151 -10.58 -10.98 -5.95
N LEU A 152 -9.78 -12.03 -6.08
CA LEU A 152 -8.78 -12.40 -5.07
C LEU A 152 -7.39 -12.46 -5.69
N TYR A 153 -6.47 -11.68 -5.11
CA TYR A 153 -5.08 -11.59 -5.53
C TYR A 153 -4.20 -12.38 -4.57
N TYR A 154 -3.50 -13.38 -5.10
CA TYR A 154 -2.48 -14.13 -4.39
C TYR A 154 -1.12 -13.56 -4.76
N ILE A 155 -0.45 -12.95 -3.79
CA ILE A 155 0.87 -12.35 -4.01
C ILE A 155 1.86 -13.05 -3.11
N ALA A 156 2.93 -13.53 -3.74
CA ALA A 156 3.94 -14.35 -3.12
C ALA A 156 5.30 -14.00 -3.71
N ASP A 157 6.33 -14.42 -2.99
CA ASP A 157 7.71 -14.37 -3.43
C ASP A 157 8.39 -15.63 -2.91
N ASP A 158 9.14 -16.32 -3.77
CA ASP A 158 9.86 -17.53 -3.41
C ASP A 158 11.17 -17.22 -2.66
N TYR A 159 11.58 -15.94 -2.64
CA TYR A 159 12.73 -15.50 -1.87
C TYR A 159 12.39 -15.48 -0.38
N SER A 160 13.07 -16.34 0.38
CA SER A 160 13.09 -16.20 1.83
C SER A 160 13.77 -14.87 2.17
N GLY A 161 12.97 -13.86 2.55
CA GLY A 161 13.42 -12.53 2.91
C GLY A 161 14.36 -12.52 4.12
N LYS A 162 14.83 -11.32 4.47
CA LYS A 162 15.66 -11.06 5.64
C LYS A 162 15.00 -11.62 6.91
N PRO A 163 15.73 -12.34 7.79
CA PRO A 163 15.19 -12.72 9.09
C PRO A 163 15.08 -11.47 9.97
N TYR A 164 13.89 -11.19 10.46
CA TYR A 164 13.63 -10.12 11.43
C TYR A 164 13.54 -10.70 12.83
N LYS A 165 13.98 -9.94 13.83
CA LYS A 165 13.68 -10.28 15.22
C LYS A 165 12.16 -10.34 15.38
N ASN A 166 11.67 -11.41 15.99
CA ASN A 166 10.24 -11.56 16.23
C ASN A 166 9.78 -10.54 17.30
N ASP A 167 8.74 -9.78 16.97
CA ASP A 167 7.99 -8.98 17.90
C ASP A 167 6.48 -9.33 17.76
N PRO A 168 5.83 -9.92 18.77
CA PRO A 168 4.43 -10.32 18.71
C PRO A 168 3.45 -9.13 18.72
N GLY A 169 3.94 -7.89 18.78
CA GLY A 169 3.13 -6.67 18.72
C GLY A 169 3.38 -5.66 19.84
N ASP A 170 4.39 -5.86 20.70
CA ASP A 170 4.61 -5.01 21.88
C ASP A 170 5.24 -3.66 21.51
N ASN A 171 6.31 -3.67 20.68
CA ASN A 171 6.91 -2.45 20.13
C ASN A 171 6.64 -2.28 18.62
N GLY A 172 5.82 -3.17 18.06
CA GLY A 172 5.49 -3.25 16.65
C GLY A 172 6.61 -3.88 15.83
N GLN A 173 6.28 -4.90 15.03
CA GLN A 173 7.20 -5.46 14.04
C GLN A 173 7.51 -4.39 12.98
N LYS A 174 8.72 -3.82 13.03
CA LYS A 174 9.20 -2.76 12.11
C LYS A 174 10.06 -3.36 11.01
N ASN A 175 9.42 -4.10 10.10
CA ASN A 175 10.10 -4.65 8.94
C ASN A 175 10.39 -3.54 7.92
N GLU A 176 11.47 -3.70 7.17
CA GLU A 176 11.76 -2.83 6.02
C GLU A 176 10.70 -3.08 4.93
N ALA A 177 10.26 -2.03 4.25
CA ALA A 177 9.31 -2.13 3.14
C ALA A 177 9.77 -3.12 2.07
N HIS A 178 8.88 -3.97 1.56
CA HIS A 178 9.21 -5.04 0.62
C HIS A 178 8.50 -4.92 -0.73
N PHE A 179 9.12 -5.41 -1.82
CA PHE A 179 8.52 -5.37 -3.16
C PHE A 179 7.12 -6.00 -3.23
N VAL A 180 6.92 -7.10 -2.50
CA VAL A 180 5.63 -7.79 -2.35
C VAL A 180 4.52 -6.85 -1.86
N GLU A 181 4.83 -5.88 -1.01
CA GLU A 181 3.86 -4.91 -0.51
C GLU A 181 3.47 -3.90 -1.60
N LEU A 182 4.44 -3.47 -2.44
CA LEU A 182 4.16 -2.66 -3.62
C LEU A 182 3.31 -3.42 -4.64
N ALA A 183 3.63 -4.69 -4.90
CA ALA A 183 2.82 -5.56 -5.76
C ALA A 183 1.39 -5.72 -5.19
N SER A 184 1.25 -5.79 -3.87
CA SER A 184 -0.05 -5.83 -3.19
C SER A 184 -0.83 -4.53 -3.29
N ALA A 185 -0.16 -3.38 -3.23
CA ALA A 185 -0.81 -2.09 -3.48
C ALA A 185 -1.31 -1.98 -4.94
N LEU A 186 -0.60 -2.56 -5.90
CA LEU A 186 -1.04 -2.61 -7.31
C LEU A 186 -2.32 -3.42 -7.52
N ALA A 187 -2.59 -4.42 -6.68
CA ALA A 187 -3.85 -5.17 -6.73
C ALA A 187 -5.08 -4.29 -6.44
N VAL A 188 -4.94 -3.25 -5.61
CA VAL A 188 -6.00 -2.27 -5.37
C VAL A 188 -6.30 -1.49 -6.65
N ILE A 189 -5.27 -1.03 -7.35
CA ILE A 189 -5.41 -0.29 -8.61
C ILE A 189 -6.03 -1.18 -9.69
N ASP A 190 -5.55 -2.40 -9.84
CA ASP A 190 -6.11 -3.37 -10.78
C ASP A 190 -7.59 -3.65 -10.49
N PHE A 191 -7.97 -3.81 -9.22
CA PHE A 191 -9.36 -4.01 -8.82
C PHE A 191 -10.26 -2.80 -9.10
N LEU A 192 -9.78 -1.58 -8.86
CA LEU A 192 -10.51 -0.36 -9.15
C LEU A 192 -10.75 -0.16 -10.66
N GLU A 193 -9.88 -0.71 -11.51
CA GLU A 193 -10.01 -0.64 -12.96
C GLU A 193 -10.97 -1.70 -13.55
N ILE A 194 -11.35 -2.73 -12.77
CA ILE A 194 -12.33 -3.72 -13.25
C ILE A 194 -13.69 -3.03 -13.48
N PRO A 195 -14.32 -3.19 -14.66
CA PRO A 195 -15.66 -2.65 -14.91
C PRO A 195 -16.70 -3.17 -13.92
N ASP A 196 -17.68 -2.36 -13.57
CA ASP A 196 -18.71 -2.74 -12.59
C ASP A 196 -19.52 -3.99 -13.00
N GLY A 197 -19.78 -4.16 -14.30
CA GLY A 197 -20.48 -5.33 -14.84
C GLY A 197 -19.73 -6.65 -14.62
N ASP A 198 -18.40 -6.59 -14.50
CA ASP A 198 -17.56 -7.77 -14.21
C ASP A 198 -17.48 -8.06 -12.70
N LEU A 199 -18.00 -7.15 -11.86
CA LEU A 199 -18.03 -7.26 -10.40
C LEU A 199 -19.45 -7.51 -9.85
N GLU A 200 -20.38 -7.90 -10.71
CA GLU A 200 -21.76 -8.18 -10.30
C GLU A 200 -21.86 -9.32 -9.28
N CYS A 201 -22.75 -9.12 -8.31
CA CYS A 201 -23.10 -10.12 -7.31
C CYS A 201 -24.61 -10.37 -7.32
N SER A 202 -25.01 -11.59 -6.95
CA SER A 202 -26.39 -11.93 -6.67
C SER A 202 -26.48 -12.78 -5.40
N LYS A 203 -27.29 -12.34 -4.44
CA LYS A 203 -27.52 -13.04 -3.16
C LYS A 203 -26.20 -13.37 -2.44
N GLY A 204 -25.27 -12.43 -2.44
CA GLY A 204 -23.98 -12.54 -1.78
C GLY A 204 -22.93 -13.36 -2.52
N LYS A 205 -23.15 -13.65 -3.81
CA LYS A 205 -22.21 -14.41 -4.64
C LYS A 205 -21.83 -13.63 -5.88
N ALA A 206 -20.53 -13.51 -6.13
CA ALA A 206 -19.98 -12.98 -7.38
C ALA A 206 -20.39 -13.89 -8.55
N LEU A 207 -20.85 -13.27 -9.64
CA LEU A 207 -21.27 -13.99 -10.84
C LEU A 207 -20.08 -14.50 -11.65
N SER A 208 -19.01 -13.71 -11.72
CA SER A 208 -17.79 -13.99 -12.50
C SER A 208 -16.53 -13.71 -11.67
N PRO A 209 -16.24 -14.49 -10.61
CA PRO A 209 -15.08 -14.23 -9.77
C PRO A 209 -13.78 -14.44 -10.54
N VAL A 210 -12.79 -13.58 -10.28
CA VAL A 210 -11.44 -13.67 -10.86
C VAL A 210 -10.38 -13.88 -9.78
N TYR A 211 -9.41 -14.73 -10.06
CA TYR A 211 -8.30 -15.02 -9.17
C TYR A 211 -6.99 -14.69 -9.90
N LYS A 212 -6.17 -13.83 -9.31
CA LYS A 212 -5.03 -13.21 -9.98
C LYS A 212 -3.76 -13.40 -9.17
N GLU A 213 -2.64 -13.43 -9.88
CA GLU A 213 -1.28 -13.36 -9.35
C GLU A 213 -0.55 -12.18 -9.99
N PHE A 214 0.58 -11.77 -9.41
CA PHE A 214 1.39 -10.69 -9.96
C PHE A 214 2.67 -11.25 -10.57
N GLY A 215 2.85 -11.01 -11.87
CA GLY A 215 4.04 -11.42 -12.63
C GLY A 215 4.92 -10.25 -13.02
N ILE A 216 6.23 -10.49 -13.08
CA ILE A 216 7.23 -9.59 -13.65
C ILE A 216 7.86 -10.25 -14.88
N ARG A 217 8.37 -9.43 -15.81
CA ARG A 217 8.95 -9.88 -17.08
C ARG A 217 10.25 -10.66 -16.88
N ASN A 218 11.11 -10.14 -16.02
CA ASN A 218 12.40 -10.74 -15.72
C ASN A 218 12.47 -11.11 -14.24
N ASP A 219 12.97 -12.30 -13.95
CA ASP A 219 13.26 -12.71 -12.58
C ASP A 219 14.56 -12.07 -12.08
N SER A 220 14.48 -10.78 -11.75
CA SER A 220 15.60 -9.95 -11.30
C SER A 220 15.66 -9.89 -9.77
N ALA A 221 16.84 -10.09 -9.18
CA ALA A 221 17.05 -9.92 -7.74
C ALA A 221 16.93 -8.45 -7.29
N ASP A 222 17.26 -7.51 -8.17
CA ASP A 222 17.04 -6.07 -7.96
C ASP A 222 16.11 -5.56 -9.07
N ILE A 223 14.83 -5.41 -8.72
CA ILE A 223 13.74 -5.09 -9.64
C ILE A 223 13.78 -3.60 -9.98
N ARG A 224 13.61 -3.30 -11.26
CA ARG A 224 13.51 -1.95 -11.83
C ARG A 224 12.25 -1.82 -12.66
N PHE A 225 11.96 -0.62 -13.15
CA PHE A 225 10.81 -0.41 -14.03
C PHE A 225 10.84 -1.28 -15.30
N SER A 226 12.03 -1.54 -15.84
CA SER A 226 12.28 -2.38 -17.02
C SER A 226 11.90 -3.85 -16.81
N ASP A 227 11.82 -4.30 -15.56
CA ASP A 227 11.43 -5.67 -15.19
C ASP A 227 9.91 -5.86 -15.13
N PHE A 228 9.11 -4.79 -15.20
CA PHE A 228 7.65 -4.88 -15.27
C PHE A 228 7.14 -5.09 -16.68
N GLU A 229 5.94 -5.67 -16.78
CA GLU A 229 5.17 -5.61 -18.02
C GLU A 229 4.71 -4.20 -18.35
N ASP A 230 4.50 -3.92 -19.64
CA ASP A 230 4.24 -2.58 -20.16
C ASP A 230 3.07 -1.87 -19.47
N ASN A 231 2.01 -2.61 -19.15
CA ASN A 231 0.84 -2.06 -18.46
C ASN A 231 1.19 -1.60 -17.04
N THR A 232 1.89 -2.45 -16.29
CA THR A 232 2.32 -2.17 -14.92
C THR A 232 3.37 -1.05 -14.88
N GLU A 233 4.35 -1.06 -15.79
CA GLU A 233 5.36 -0.01 -15.88
C GLU A 233 4.71 1.36 -16.08
N LYS A 234 3.74 1.49 -16.99
CA LYS A 234 3.05 2.76 -17.27
C LYS A 234 2.28 3.29 -16.05
N LYS A 235 1.62 2.40 -15.29
CA LYS A 235 0.85 2.76 -14.10
C LYS A 235 1.69 3.47 -13.03
N ILE A 236 2.96 3.08 -12.85
CA ILE A 236 3.77 3.58 -11.71
C ILE A 236 5.00 4.38 -12.10
N SER A 237 5.63 4.11 -13.25
CA SER A 237 6.94 4.68 -13.57
C SER A 237 6.91 6.20 -13.62
N LEU A 238 5.90 6.80 -14.27
CA LEU A 238 5.79 8.24 -14.36
C LEU A 238 5.55 8.89 -12.99
N ARG A 239 4.55 8.41 -12.24
CA ARG A 239 4.16 9.06 -10.98
C ARG A 239 5.22 8.92 -9.89
N LEU A 240 5.85 7.75 -9.77
CA LEU A 240 6.97 7.57 -8.85
C LEU A 240 8.19 8.41 -9.28
N SER A 241 8.46 8.51 -10.58
CA SER A 241 9.56 9.36 -11.07
C SER A 241 9.29 10.85 -10.85
N GLN A 242 8.04 11.30 -10.95
CA GLN A 242 7.65 12.68 -10.61
C GLN A 242 7.93 12.97 -9.15
N LEU A 243 7.51 12.07 -8.26
CA LEU A 243 7.75 12.20 -6.83
C LEU A 243 9.25 12.17 -6.50
N ALA A 244 10.03 11.31 -7.17
CA ALA A 244 11.48 11.26 -7.02
C ALA A 244 12.18 12.55 -7.47
N LEU A 245 11.79 13.13 -8.61
CA LEU A 245 12.31 14.42 -9.07
C LEU A 245 11.92 15.56 -8.12
N PHE A 246 10.66 15.57 -7.67
CA PHE A 246 10.16 16.56 -6.71
C PHE A 246 10.94 16.50 -5.40
N ALA A 247 11.04 15.32 -4.78
CA ALA A 247 11.81 15.08 -3.56
C ALA A 247 13.26 15.56 -3.70
N LYS A 248 13.91 15.20 -4.81
CA LYS A 248 15.31 15.57 -5.07
C LYS A 248 15.48 17.08 -5.24
N TYR A 249 14.57 17.74 -5.94
CA TYR A 249 14.60 19.20 -6.08
C TYR A 249 14.42 19.88 -4.72
N LEU A 250 13.39 19.50 -3.94
CA LEU A 250 13.13 20.09 -2.62
C LEU A 250 14.34 19.98 -1.69
N LYS A 251 15.00 18.82 -1.70
CA LYS A 251 16.15 18.56 -0.85
C LYS A 251 17.43 19.28 -1.29
N GLN A 252 17.68 19.40 -2.60
CA GLN A 252 19.00 19.81 -3.11
C GLN A 252 19.05 21.23 -3.69
N GLN A 253 17.90 21.74 -4.15
CA GLN A 253 17.83 22.94 -4.99
C GLN A 253 16.86 24.00 -4.48
N LEU A 254 15.77 23.63 -3.80
CA LEU A 254 14.80 24.61 -3.31
C LEU A 254 15.44 25.72 -2.46
N PRO A 255 16.31 25.45 -1.45
CA PRO A 255 16.91 26.52 -0.63
C PRO A 255 17.77 27.50 -1.42
N LYS A 256 18.25 27.10 -2.61
CA LYS A 256 19.07 27.95 -3.48
C LYS A 256 18.21 28.82 -4.39
N SER A 257 16.98 28.39 -4.68
CA SER A 257 16.12 28.91 -5.74
C SER A 257 15.01 29.81 -5.24
N ILE A 258 14.50 29.53 -4.02
CA ILE A 258 13.51 30.40 -3.37
C ILE A 258 14.01 31.84 -3.32
N GLU A 259 13.11 32.79 -3.56
CA GLU A 259 13.36 34.23 -3.60
C GLU A 259 14.34 34.71 -4.69
N LYS A 260 14.94 33.80 -5.47
CA LYS A 260 15.85 34.13 -6.58
C LYS A 260 15.22 33.86 -7.93
N GLU A 261 14.59 32.72 -8.08
CA GLU A 261 14.00 32.28 -9.34
C GLU A 261 12.62 32.90 -9.59
N PRO A 262 12.27 33.26 -10.84
CA PRO A 262 10.98 33.88 -11.16
C PRO A 262 9.77 33.10 -10.66
N TRP A 263 9.77 31.77 -10.79
CA TRP A 263 8.69 30.90 -10.31
C TRP A 263 8.45 30.99 -8.81
N SER A 264 9.46 31.39 -8.02
CA SER A 264 9.32 31.52 -6.56
C SER A 264 8.82 32.91 -6.16
N LYS A 265 9.08 33.93 -6.98
CA LYS A 265 8.76 35.34 -6.72
C LYS A 265 7.40 35.78 -7.27
N ASP A 266 6.86 35.12 -8.30
CA ASP A 266 5.52 35.45 -8.79
C ASP A 266 4.44 35.00 -7.79
N GLN A 267 3.28 35.66 -7.81
CA GLN A 267 2.23 35.41 -6.82
C GLN A 267 1.47 34.10 -7.10
N PRO A 268 1.15 33.30 -6.06
CA PRO A 268 1.59 33.44 -4.67
C PRO A 268 3.08 33.07 -4.48
N GLU A 269 3.81 33.86 -3.69
CA GLU A 269 5.24 33.65 -3.46
C GLU A 269 5.56 32.33 -2.73
N ILE A 270 6.69 31.72 -3.10
CA ILE A 270 7.33 30.60 -2.40
C ILE A 270 8.65 31.14 -1.83
N ASN A 271 8.58 31.69 -0.63
CA ASN A 271 9.66 32.40 0.05
C ASN A 271 10.08 31.70 1.34
N GLN A 272 11.01 32.28 2.09
CA GLN A 272 11.54 31.69 3.32
C GLN A 272 10.42 31.43 4.35
N LYS A 273 9.44 32.33 4.46
CA LYS A 273 8.28 32.16 5.35
C LYS A 273 7.45 30.93 4.99
N PHE A 274 7.29 30.63 3.70
CA PHE A 274 6.55 29.45 3.25
C PHE A 274 7.27 28.14 3.62
N VAL A 275 8.59 28.08 3.48
CA VAL A 275 9.35 26.87 3.84
C VAL A 275 9.51 26.69 5.35
N GLU A 276 9.23 27.73 6.14
CA GLU A 276 9.17 27.67 7.60
C GLU A 276 7.78 27.31 8.14
N ASP A 277 6.74 27.39 7.29
CA ASP A 277 5.36 27.05 7.64
C ASP A 277 5.17 25.55 7.92
N SER A 278 4.16 25.23 8.74
CA SER A 278 3.85 23.86 9.14
C SER A 278 3.51 22.95 7.95
N PHE A 279 2.85 23.50 6.91
CA PHE A 279 2.57 22.74 5.70
C PHE A 279 3.86 22.18 5.08
N TYR A 280 4.89 23.01 4.93
CA TYR A 280 6.13 22.58 4.29
C TYR A 280 6.99 21.72 5.23
N ARG A 281 7.20 22.19 6.47
CA ARG A 281 8.11 21.54 7.42
C ARG A 281 7.63 20.19 7.94
N THR A 282 6.33 20.05 8.15
CA THR A 282 5.74 18.82 8.67
C THR A 282 5.18 18.02 7.51
N ASN A 283 4.13 18.51 6.83
CA ASN A 283 3.38 17.67 5.89
C ASN A 283 4.21 17.28 4.65
N VAL A 284 4.86 18.24 4.00
CA VAL A 284 5.64 17.95 2.77
C VAL A 284 6.96 17.27 3.12
N THR A 285 7.72 17.82 4.05
CA THR A 285 9.07 17.32 4.34
C THR A 285 9.05 15.93 4.97
N GLU A 286 8.14 15.65 5.92
CA GLU A 286 8.04 14.31 6.51
C GLU A 286 7.60 13.28 5.47
N PHE A 287 6.61 13.60 4.63
CA PHE A 287 6.19 12.71 3.56
C PHE A 287 7.32 12.39 2.58
N ILE A 288 8.09 13.41 2.16
CA ILE A 288 9.24 13.21 1.25
C ILE A 288 10.37 12.41 1.92
N ASN A 289 10.59 12.59 3.22
CA ASN A 289 11.57 11.80 3.97
C ASN A 289 11.14 10.34 4.07
N SER A 290 9.87 10.07 4.43
CA SER A 290 9.31 8.72 4.46
C SER A 290 9.33 8.05 3.09
N PHE A 291 9.11 8.81 2.00
CA PHE A 291 9.28 8.29 0.64
C PHE A 291 10.74 7.90 0.35
N GLY A 292 11.71 8.71 0.78
CA GLY A 292 13.13 8.40 0.66
C GLY A 292 13.56 7.18 1.48
N GLU A 293 13.02 7.04 2.68
CA GLU A 293 13.20 5.85 3.54
C GLU A 293 12.60 4.62 2.89
N TRP A 294 11.37 4.70 2.39
CA TRP A 294 10.70 3.63 1.66
C TRP A 294 11.54 3.17 0.46
N LEU A 295 12.05 4.08 -0.38
CA LEU A 295 12.92 3.72 -1.50
C LEU A 295 14.22 3.03 -1.03
N LYS A 296 14.80 3.48 0.09
CA LYS A 296 16.02 2.90 0.65
C LYS A 296 15.75 1.49 1.18
N GLU A 297 14.69 1.30 1.94
CA GLU A 297 14.27 0.00 2.47
C GLU A 297 14.01 -0.99 1.33
N MET A 298 13.18 -0.59 0.35
CA MET A 298 12.89 -1.40 -0.84
C MET A 298 14.16 -1.80 -1.58
N SER A 299 15.14 -0.90 -1.74
CA SER A 299 16.40 -1.20 -2.43
C SER A 299 17.36 -2.11 -1.66
N ASN A 300 17.29 -2.12 -0.32
CA ASN A 300 18.20 -2.90 0.53
C ASN A 300 17.69 -4.32 0.82
N ASN A 301 16.51 -4.68 0.32
CA ASN A 301 15.99 -6.03 0.44
C ASN A 301 16.76 -7.03 -0.43
N LYS A 302 16.70 -8.31 -0.05
CA LYS A 302 17.30 -9.40 -0.84
C LYS A 302 16.68 -9.46 -2.24
N ARG A 303 15.36 -9.27 -2.32
CA ARG A 303 14.63 -8.97 -3.55
C ARG A 303 14.34 -7.47 -3.54
N GLY A 304 15.28 -6.73 -4.09
CA GLY A 304 15.27 -5.28 -4.09
C GLY A 304 14.26 -4.71 -5.08
N PHE A 305 13.79 -3.49 -4.82
CA PHE A 305 13.17 -2.65 -5.83
C PHE A 305 13.89 -1.30 -5.87
N SER A 306 14.70 -1.10 -6.91
CA SER A 306 15.63 0.03 -7.02
C SER A 306 15.48 0.76 -8.35
N PRO A 307 14.30 1.35 -8.65
CA PRO A 307 14.07 2.04 -9.92
C PRO A 307 14.87 3.36 -10.05
N PHE A 308 15.46 3.86 -8.95
CA PHE A 308 16.14 5.16 -8.92
C PHE A 308 17.57 5.07 -8.39
N ARG A 309 18.47 5.85 -8.99
CA ARG A 309 19.83 6.11 -8.51
C ARG A 309 19.83 7.33 -7.58
N LEU A 310 19.50 7.13 -6.30
CA LEU A 310 19.24 8.23 -5.35
C LEU A 310 20.37 9.28 -5.26
N ASN A 311 21.63 8.83 -5.37
CA ASN A 311 22.83 9.67 -5.26
C ASN A 311 23.31 10.29 -6.59
N SER A 312 22.57 10.08 -7.69
CA SER A 312 22.97 10.52 -9.03
C SER A 312 22.52 11.94 -9.37
N THR A 313 22.88 12.43 -10.57
CA THR A 313 22.35 13.66 -11.17
C THR A 313 20.96 13.44 -11.78
N LEU A 314 20.21 14.53 -12.05
CA LEU A 314 18.82 14.42 -12.53
C LEU A 314 18.68 13.60 -13.82
N ASP A 315 19.59 13.76 -14.78
CA ASP A 315 19.64 13.06 -16.06
C ASP A 315 19.89 11.55 -15.97
N SER A 316 20.37 11.07 -14.81
CA SER A 316 20.68 9.65 -14.57
C SER A 316 19.89 9.07 -13.39
N LEU A 317 18.87 9.80 -12.91
CA LEU A 317 18.09 9.44 -11.73
C LEU A 317 17.34 8.13 -11.90
N ILE A 318 16.80 7.85 -13.08
CA ILE A 318 15.96 6.68 -13.33
C ILE A 318 16.83 5.57 -13.90
N GLN A 319 16.79 4.39 -13.28
CA GLN A 319 17.51 3.22 -13.78
C GLN A 319 16.99 2.82 -15.16
N ASP A 320 17.90 2.36 -16.02
CA ASP A 320 17.63 1.89 -17.39
C ASP A 320 16.92 2.89 -18.32
N LYS A 321 16.84 4.16 -17.93
CA LYS A 321 16.37 5.24 -18.79
C LYS A 321 17.49 6.23 -19.01
N THR A 322 17.72 6.58 -20.27
CA THR A 322 18.63 7.64 -20.67
C THR A 322 17.82 8.84 -21.15
N VAL A 323 18.24 10.05 -20.80
CA VAL A 323 17.68 11.26 -21.37
C VAL A 323 17.84 11.24 -22.90
N LYS A 324 16.77 11.57 -23.62
CA LYS A 324 16.80 11.73 -25.08
C LYS A 324 17.86 12.78 -25.45
N SER A 325 18.88 12.36 -26.17
CA SER A 325 19.96 13.22 -26.68
C SER A 325 19.76 13.55 -28.17
N GLY A 326 20.13 14.77 -28.56
CA GLY A 326 20.09 15.27 -29.93
C GLY A 326 20.86 16.60 -30.06
N LEU A 327 21.10 17.07 -31.28
CA LEU A 327 21.89 18.30 -31.55
C LEU A 327 21.38 19.57 -30.83
N PHE A 328 20.14 19.56 -30.35
CA PHE A 328 19.51 20.65 -29.57
C PHE A 328 19.00 20.21 -28.19
N SER A 329 19.42 19.04 -27.67
CA SER A 329 18.94 18.56 -26.37
C SER A 329 19.61 19.33 -25.23
N SER A 330 18.83 20.18 -24.54
CA SER A 330 19.29 20.82 -23.31
C SER A 330 19.60 19.78 -22.22
N LYS A 331 20.67 20.04 -21.46
CA LYS A 331 21.06 19.25 -20.29
C LYS A 331 19.91 19.19 -19.30
N VAL A 332 19.72 18.03 -18.66
CA VAL A 332 18.73 17.87 -17.59
C VAL A 332 19.45 18.10 -16.26
N ASP A 333 19.43 19.34 -15.80
CA ASP A 333 19.96 19.77 -14.51
C ASP A 333 19.01 20.73 -13.80
N PHE A 334 19.41 21.22 -12.63
CA PHE A 334 18.57 22.09 -11.82
C PHE A 334 18.27 23.44 -12.47
N ALA A 335 19.19 23.99 -13.28
CA ALA A 335 18.95 25.23 -14.01
C ALA A 335 17.83 25.05 -15.04
N MET A 336 17.88 23.97 -15.83
CA MET A 336 16.79 23.62 -16.74
C MET A 336 15.46 23.42 -15.99
N TYR A 337 15.51 22.79 -14.82
CA TYR A 337 14.33 22.60 -13.97
C TYR A 337 13.73 23.98 -13.57
N ASP A 338 14.55 24.88 -13.03
CA ASP A 338 14.14 26.24 -12.64
C ASP A 338 13.56 27.05 -13.81
N ASP A 339 14.14 26.91 -15.01
CA ASP A 339 13.64 27.51 -16.24
C ASP A 339 12.25 26.98 -16.61
N GLU A 340 12.03 25.67 -16.55
CA GLU A 340 10.74 25.06 -16.85
C GLU A 340 9.68 25.39 -15.78
N LEU A 341 10.06 25.46 -14.50
CA LEU A 341 9.18 25.98 -13.44
C LEU A 341 8.76 27.42 -13.74
N SER A 342 9.71 28.29 -14.08
CA SER A 342 9.47 29.71 -14.37
C SER A 342 8.58 29.90 -15.58
N LYS A 343 8.84 29.13 -16.64
CA LYS A 343 8.03 29.11 -17.86
C LYS A 343 6.59 28.64 -17.58
N LYS A 344 6.42 27.57 -16.79
CA LYS A 344 5.08 27.04 -16.46
C LYS A 344 4.34 27.89 -15.44
N SER A 345 5.03 28.62 -14.56
CA SER A 345 4.42 29.53 -13.59
C SER A 345 3.87 30.80 -14.26
N LYS A 346 4.57 31.31 -15.28
CA LYS A 346 4.24 32.57 -15.96
C LYS A 346 2.78 32.62 -16.42
N GLY A 347 2.04 33.58 -15.86
CA GLY A 347 0.64 33.85 -16.22
C GLY A 347 -0.38 32.87 -15.63
N LYS A 348 0.05 31.87 -14.85
CA LYS A 348 -0.86 30.99 -14.11
C LYS A 348 -1.26 31.62 -12.78
N LYS A 349 -2.50 31.35 -12.38
CA LYS A 349 -3.04 31.72 -11.07
C LYS A 349 -3.13 30.48 -10.20
N TYR A 350 -2.70 30.62 -8.96
CA TYR A 350 -2.83 29.60 -7.91
C TYR A 350 -3.57 30.20 -6.73
N SER A 351 -4.42 29.41 -6.09
CA SER A 351 -5.23 29.86 -4.95
C SER A 351 -4.40 30.06 -3.67
N SER A 352 -3.26 29.37 -3.56
CA SER A 352 -2.37 29.47 -2.40
C SER A 352 -0.93 29.03 -2.73
N PRO A 353 0.07 29.40 -1.90
CA PRO A 353 1.43 28.88 -2.01
C PRO A 353 1.50 27.35 -2.02
N GLN A 354 0.68 26.68 -1.20
CA GLN A 354 0.61 25.22 -1.09
C GLN A 354 0.16 24.61 -2.43
N GLN A 355 -0.93 25.13 -3.00
CA GLN A 355 -1.43 24.67 -4.29
C GLN A 355 -0.40 24.93 -5.39
N LYS A 356 0.28 26.09 -5.36
CA LYS A 356 1.33 26.42 -6.32
C LYS A 356 2.47 25.42 -6.25
N LEU A 357 3.02 25.15 -5.08
CA LEU A 357 4.11 24.18 -4.90
C LEU A 357 3.72 22.81 -5.50
N ILE A 358 2.59 22.25 -5.08
CA ILE A 358 2.19 20.90 -5.51
C ILE A 358 1.87 20.86 -7.01
N LYS A 359 1.04 21.78 -7.50
CA LYS A 359 0.57 21.76 -8.89
C LYS A 359 1.67 22.11 -9.89
N LEU A 360 2.44 23.16 -9.61
CA LEU A 360 3.52 23.59 -10.51
C LEU A 360 4.58 22.50 -10.65
N PHE A 361 5.00 21.88 -9.54
CA PHE A 361 5.98 20.81 -9.57
C PHE A 361 5.43 19.54 -10.22
N PHE A 362 4.18 19.18 -9.98
CA PHE A 362 3.54 18.05 -10.66
C PHE A 362 3.54 18.25 -12.19
N GLU A 363 3.08 19.40 -12.67
CA GLU A 363 3.04 19.69 -14.11
C GLU A 363 4.45 19.79 -14.74
N THR A 364 5.42 20.32 -13.98
CA THR A 364 6.80 20.49 -14.46
C THR A 364 7.54 19.16 -14.53
N THR A 365 7.49 18.35 -13.47
CA THR A 365 8.08 17.00 -13.48
C THR A 365 7.46 16.12 -14.55
N GLY A 366 6.14 16.20 -14.76
CA GLY A 366 5.45 15.44 -15.81
C GLY A 366 5.97 15.79 -17.21
N GLU A 367 6.16 17.09 -17.49
CA GLU A 367 6.76 17.56 -18.74
C GLU A 367 8.20 17.07 -18.91
N ILE A 368 9.04 17.22 -17.88
CA ILE A 368 10.44 16.80 -17.94
C ILE A 368 10.51 15.30 -18.23
N LEU A 369 9.70 14.48 -17.54
CA LEU A 369 9.74 13.03 -17.70
C LEU A 369 9.22 12.55 -19.05
N THR A 370 8.14 13.15 -19.56
CA THR A 370 7.58 12.78 -20.87
C THR A 370 8.48 13.25 -22.02
N SER A 371 8.95 14.51 -21.97
CA SER A 371 9.77 15.10 -23.03
C SER A 371 11.22 14.59 -23.03
N LYS A 372 11.86 14.46 -21.87
CA LYS A 372 13.28 14.11 -21.74
C LYS A 372 13.52 12.63 -21.52
N PHE A 373 12.71 11.95 -20.71
CA PHE A 373 12.89 10.51 -20.39
C PHE A 373 11.99 9.60 -21.23
N GLY A 374 11.01 10.15 -21.95
CA GLY A 374 10.09 9.38 -22.78
C GLY A 374 9.09 8.51 -22.00
N LEU A 375 8.88 8.80 -20.71
CA LEU A 375 7.84 8.13 -19.94
C LEU A 375 6.45 8.50 -20.50
N LYS A 376 5.53 7.55 -20.45
CA LYS A 376 4.15 7.72 -20.93
C LYS A 376 3.18 7.57 -19.75
N ASN A 377 2.04 8.27 -19.85
CA ASN A 377 0.86 7.97 -19.02
C ASN A 377 0.25 6.66 -19.48
#